data_AF-A0A1B6C2B3-F1
#
_entry.id   AF-A0A1B6C2B3-F1
#
_cell.length_a   1.000
_cell.length_b   1.000
_cell.length_c   1.000
_cell.angle_alpha   90.00
_cell.angle_beta   90.00
_cell.angle_gamma   90.00
#
_symmetry.space_group_name_H-M   'P 1'
#
loop_
_entity.id
_entity.type
_entity.pdbx_description
1 polymer ?
#
loop_
_entity_poly.entity_id
_entity_poly.type
_entity_poly.pdbx_seq_one_letter_code
_entity_poly.pdbx_strand_id
1 'polypeptide(L)'
;MTRQIDKTSLLGNSWPVGERSVVVLMNGVRRSGVAPNGLKRCLVKQVTVKRCVAGLLVLSFLSILYYTHYLSSPFASLIRRDSRPEPSIRCAVLSGVTRLPIIAHDHRSAARLRIDPKVLVFVETTYSRLGREIAELLVYNRIKYKVEVAGKSLPVLTNLDKGKYGVIVFENLNKYLQMDKWNRELLDKYCREYSVGIVGFILPSEETLVGAQLRGFPLFIHTNVKLRDAALNAASPILRLTRAGETAWGPLPGDDWTVFAANHSTYEPLSWANNNSQDWLDGDDNVHRTPLVTVIQDHGGFDGIQRVLFGSGLKFWLHRLLFLDALSYLSHGQLSISLNRLLLVDVDDIFVGERGTRLCKRDVMALLGTQERIQQIVPGFRFNLGFSGKYFHHGTLEENQGDDMILENGHKFTWFSHMWNHQQPHLYENQTQLEMDMTLNRNFAKAHGIPTDSGYSVAPHHSGVYPVHELLYSSVDVTLIFQTCFQAE
;
A
#
# COMPACT_ATOMS: atom_id res chain seq x y z
N MET A 1 17.34 33.11 34.78
CA MET A 1 16.62 33.43 36.04
C MET A 1 15.95 32.16 36.54
N THR A 2 16.49 31.64 37.63
CA THR A 2 16.05 30.50 38.43
C THR A 2 14.66 30.75 39.06
N ARG A 3 13.80 29.73 39.12
CA ARG A 3 13.24 29.19 40.40
C ARG A 3 12.21 28.07 40.20
N GLN A 4 12.65 26.91 40.65
CA GLN A 4 11.95 25.83 41.35
C GLN A 4 10.99 26.35 42.45
N ILE A 5 9.77 25.80 42.56
CA ILE A 5 9.02 25.72 43.84
C ILE A 5 8.28 24.39 43.94
N ASP A 6 8.50 23.77 45.09
CA ASP A 6 7.99 22.50 45.57
C ASP A 6 6.59 22.58 46.21
N LYS A 7 6.05 21.36 46.34
CA LYS A 7 4.91 20.79 47.05
C LYS A 7 4.34 21.43 48.33
N THR A 8 3.14 20.92 48.65
CA THR A 8 2.41 20.76 49.94
C THR A 8 1.35 21.83 50.25
N SER A 9 0.13 21.58 50.76
CA SER A 9 -0.61 20.37 51.20
C SER A 9 -2.03 20.80 51.68
N LEU A 10 -2.88 19.80 52.03
CA LEU A 10 -4.08 19.81 52.92
C LEU A 10 -5.45 19.73 52.18
N LEU A 11 -6.08 18.53 52.05
CA LEU A 11 -6.88 17.70 53.01
C LEU A 11 -8.33 18.23 53.20
N GLY A 12 -9.41 17.44 53.27
CA GLY A 12 -9.71 15.99 53.34
C GLY A 12 -11.16 15.76 52.86
N ASN A 13 -11.90 14.65 53.02
CA ASN A 13 -11.82 13.44 53.84
C ASN A 13 -12.83 12.41 53.27
N SER A 14 -12.52 11.11 53.33
CA SER A 14 -13.21 10.13 54.21
C SER A 14 -12.92 8.67 53.82
N TRP A 15 -12.54 7.89 54.84
CA TRP A 15 -12.28 6.44 54.95
C TRP A 15 -13.55 5.74 55.55
N PRO A 16 -13.63 4.41 55.86
CA PRO A 16 -12.57 3.39 55.97
C PRO A 16 -12.82 1.94 55.48
N VAL A 17 -11.68 1.25 55.40
CA VAL A 17 -11.26 -0.18 55.43
C VAL A 17 -12.19 -1.24 56.03
N GLY A 18 -12.13 -2.46 55.45
CA GLY A 18 -12.43 -3.73 56.11
C GLY A 18 -11.95 -4.97 55.34
N GLU A 19 -10.91 -5.65 55.85
CA GLU A 19 -10.44 -7.00 55.46
C GLU A 19 -11.53 -8.07 55.57
N ARG A 20 -11.49 -9.12 54.74
CA ARG A 20 -11.88 -10.49 55.13
C ARG A 20 -11.38 -11.57 54.16
N SER A 21 -10.58 -12.47 54.73
CA SER A 21 -10.04 -13.71 54.18
C SER A 21 -11.14 -14.71 53.80
N VAL A 22 -10.99 -15.38 52.66
CA VAL A 22 -11.85 -16.50 52.25
C VAL A 22 -11.29 -17.80 52.81
N VAL A 23 -11.91 -18.26 53.89
CA VAL A 23 -11.77 -19.60 54.46
C VAL A 23 -12.71 -20.54 53.70
N VAL A 24 -12.17 -21.55 53.01
CA VAL A 24 -12.99 -22.66 52.48
C VAL A 24 -12.99 -23.78 53.52
N LEU A 25 -14.13 -23.90 54.19
CA LEU A 25 -14.46 -24.93 55.17
C LEU A 25 -14.62 -26.31 54.49
N MET A 26 -13.84 -27.28 54.96
CA MET A 26 -14.20 -28.70 54.87
C MET A 26 -15.16 -29.06 56.00
N ASN A 27 -16.30 -29.68 55.68
CA ASN A 27 -16.98 -30.60 56.59
C ASN A 27 -17.87 -31.57 55.82
N GLY A 28 -17.77 -32.86 56.17
CA GLY A 28 -18.40 -33.98 55.48
C GLY A 28 -19.70 -34.49 56.11
N VAL A 29 -20.28 -35.53 55.50
CA VAL A 29 -21.37 -36.34 56.06
C VAL A 29 -21.21 -37.84 55.72
N ARG A 30 -21.08 -38.62 56.80
CA ARG A 30 -21.38 -40.03 57.19
C ARG A 30 -21.67 -41.19 56.19
N ARG A 31 -20.92 -42.28 56.45
CA ARG A 31 -21.24 -43.72 56.74
C ARG A 31 -22.04 -44.61 55.76
N SER A 32 -21.44 -45.75 55.38
CA SER A 32 -21.75 -47.11 55.90
C SER A 32 -20.92 -48.23 55.21
N GLY A 33 -20.65 -49.34 55.92
CA GLY A 33 -20.51 -50.68 55.31
C GLY A 33 -19.11 -51.30 55.08
N VAL A 34 -18.63 -52.05 56.08
CA VAL A 34 -17.94 -53.38 56.09
C VAL A 34 -17.10 -53.88 54.87
N ALA A 35 -15.89 -54.35 55.20
CA ALA A 35 -14.72 -54.90 54.47
C ALA A 35 -14.92 -56.21 53.63
N PRO A 36 -13.86 -56.87 53.08
CA PRO A 36 -12.55 -56.44 52.52
C PRO A 36 -12.19 -57.09 51.15
N ASN A 37 -11.19 -56.55 50.44
CA ASN A 37 -9.99 -57.28 49.92
C ASN A 37 -9.39 -56.66 48.64
N GLY A 38 -8.08 -56.40 48.71
CA GLY A 38 -7.13 -56.49 47.60
C GLY A 38 -7.17 -55.42 46.52
N LEU A 39 -6.28 -54.42 46.61
CA LEU A 39 -5.45 -54.04 45.46
C LEU A 39 -4.27 -53.12 45.87
N LYS A 40 -3.12 -53.47 45.30
CA LYS A 40 -1.78 -52.88 45.33
C LYS A 40 -1.72 -51.34 45.49
N ARG A 41 -1.07 -50.86 46.56
CA ARG A 41 -0.51 -49.50 46.65
C ARG A 41 0.74 -49.40 45.78
N CYS A 42 0.65 -48.71 44.64
CA CYS A 42 1.83 -48.23 43.92
C CYS A 42 2.20 -46.84 44.45
N LEU A 43 3.40 -46.71 45.03
CA LEU A 43 3.99 -45.49 45.55
C LEU A 43 4.33 -44.52 44.40
N VAL A 44 3.48 -43.52 44.15
CA VAL A 44 3.88 -42.35 43.36
C VAL A 44 4.59 -41.37 44.30
N LYS A 45 5.92 -41.33 44.25
CA LYS A 45 6.72 -40.31 44.96
C LYS A 45 6.37 -38.93 44.40
N GLN A 46 6.01 -37.97 45.27
CA GLN A 46 5.80 -36.57 44.89
C GLN A 46 7.05 -36.03 44.18
N VAL A 47 6.87 -35.65 42.91
CA VAL A 47 7.90 -34.94 42.14
C VAL A 47 7.98 -33.53 42.69
N THR A 48 9.12 -33.19 43.30
CA THR A 48 9.38 -31.86 43.84
C THR A 48 9.58 -30.87 42.69
N VAL A 49 9.07 -29.64 42.82
CA VAL A 49 9.19 -28.57 41.79
C VAL A 49 10.62 -28.41 41.26
N LYS A 50 11.63 -28.57 42.12
CA LYS A 50 13.05 -28.54 41.74
C LYS A 50 13.42 -29.59 40.69
N ARG A 51 12.81 -30.78 40.72
CA ARG A 51 13.03 -31.84 39.73
C ARG A 51 12.33 -31.55 38.41
N CYS A 52 11.16 -30.90 38.44
CA CYS A 52 10.51 -30.42 37.23
C CYS A 52 11.31 -29.31 36.55
N VAL A 53 11.85 -28.35 37.32
CA VAL A 53 12.71 -27.28 36.80
C VAL A 53 14.01 -27.84 36.23
N ALA A 54 14.65 -28.79 36.93
CA ALA A 54 15.83 -29.48 36.39
C ALA A 54 15.51 -30.27 35.13
N GLY A 55 14.37 -30.95 35.08
CA GLY A 55 13.88 -31.65 33.88
C GLY A 55 13.67 -30.69 32.71
N LEU A 56 13.06 -29.53 32.94
CA LEU A 56 12.86 -28.50 31.92
C LEU A 56 14.18 -27.93 31.41
N LEU A 57 15.15 -27.67 32.29
CA LEU A 57 16.48 -27.20 31.91
C LEU A 57 17.26 -28.21 31.07
N VAL A 58 17.16 -29.51 31.41
CA VAL A 58 17.76 -30.58 30.61
C VAL A 58 17.05 -30.67 29.25
N LEU A 59 15.73 -30.55 29.22
CA LEU A 59 14.96 -30.65 27.98
C LEU A 59 15.19 -29.44 27.06
N SER A 60 15.38 -28.24 27.60
CA SER A 60 15.77 -27.07 26.82
C SER A 60 17.22 -27.11 26.36
N PHE A 61 18.14 -27.65 27.16
CA PHE A 61 19.53 -27.84 26.72
C PHE A 61 19.62 -28.90 25.61
N LEU A 62 18.89 -30.01 25.76
CA LEU A 62 18.78 -31.05 24.73
C LEU A 62 18.07 -30.54 23.47
N SER A 63 17.06 -29.68 23.60
CA SER A 63 16.42 -29.08 22.43
C SER A 63 17.36 -28.12 21.72
N ILE A 64 18.14 -27.30 22.44
CA ILE A 64 19.16 -26.41 21.84
C ILE A 64 20.22 -27.23 21.11
N LEU A 65 20.73 -28.31 21.71
CA LEU A 65 21.71 -29.20 21.08
C LEU A 65 21.14 -29.92 19.86
N TYR A 66 19.89 -30.39 19.95
CA TYR A 66 19.18 -31.00 18.82
C TYR A 66 18.98 -29.99 17.69
N TYR A 67 18.52 -28.77 18.00
CA TYR A 67 18.33 -27.72 17.00
C TYR A 67 19.65 -27.29 16.38
N THR A 68 20.72 -27.10 17.15
CA THR A 68 22.03 -26.72 16.60
C THR A 68 22.64 -27.83 15.76
N HIS A 69 22.52 -29.11 16.15
CA HIS A 69 22.95 -30.24 15.34
C HIS A 69 22.07 -30.47 14.10
N TYR A 70 20.77 -30.19 14.19
CA TYR A 70 19.84 -30.33 13.07
C TYR A 70 19.96 -29.19 12.06
N LEU A 71 20.23 -27.97 12.53
CA LEU A 71 20.49 -26.79 11.68
C LEU A 71 21.89 -26.84 11.04
N SER A 72 22.88 -27.49 11.67
CA SER A 72 24.21 -27.69 11.09
C SER A 72 24.32 -28.92 10.18
N SER A 73 23.27 -29.75 10.13
CA SER A 73 23.21 -30.93 9.26
C SER A 73 22.92 -30.53 7.81
N PRO A 74 23.55 -31.17 6.81
CA PRO A 74 23.26 -30.93 5.39
C PRO A 74 21.79 -31.22 5.01
N PHE A 75 21.02 -31.91 5.86
CA PHE A 75 19.59 -32.12 5.68
C PHE A 75 18.73 -30.86 5.89
N ALA A 76 19.23 -29.82 6.56
CA ALA A 76 18.53 -28.53 6.64
C ALA A 76 18.37 -27.88 5.24
N SER A 77 19.32 -28.12 4.32
CA SER A 77 19.22 -27.69 2.92
C SER A 77 18.09 -28.39 2.16
N LEU A 78 17.70 -29.60 2.58
CA LEU A 78 16.62 -30.39 1.99
C LEU A 78 15.22 -29.92 2.46
N ILE A 79 15.15 -29.22 3.60
CA ILE A 79 13.91 -28.69 4.20
C ILE A 79 13.72 -27.20 3.88
N ARG A 80 14.77 -26.51 3.45
CA ARG A 80 14.64 -25.24 2.72
C ARG A 80 13.98 -25.58 1.38
N ARG A 81 12.66 -25.81 1.41
CA ARG A 81 11.83 -25.86 0.22
C ARG A 81 12.18 -24.57 -0.52
N ASP A 82 12.83 -24.72 -1.66
CA ASP A 82 12.82 -23.77 -2.76
C ASP A 82 11.36 -23.62 -3.24
N SER A 83 10.45 -23.20 -2.35
CA SER A 83 9.18 -22.65 -2.75
C SER A 83 9.53 -21.34 -3.42
N ARG A 84 9.78 -21.42 -4.73
CA ARG A 84 9.84 -20.26 -5.59
C ARG A 84 8.66 -19.37 -5.21
N PRO A 85 8.88 -18.08 -4.89
CA PRO A 85 7.79 -17.19 -4.58
C PRO A 85 6.82 -17.20 -5.78
N GLU A 86 5.63 -17.73 -5.56
CA GLU A 86 4.56 -17.69 -6.56
C GLU A 86 3.83 -16.36 -6.42
N PRO A 87 3.48 -15.71 -7.54
CA PRO A 87 2.74 -14.46 -7.48
C PRO A 87 1.36 -14.73 -6.88
N SER A 88 0.95 -13.89 -5.93
CA SER A 88 -0.38 -13.94 -5.32
C SER A 88 -1.50 -13.64 -6.33
N ILE A 89 -1.16 -12.99 -7.43
CA ILE A 89 -2.06 -12.65 -8.54
C ILE A 89 -1.54 -13.31 -9.80
N ARG A 90 -2.34 -14.21 -10.36
CA ARG A 90 -2.09 -14.79 -11.69
C ARG A 90 -2.92 -14.00 -12.69
N CYS A 91 -2.30 -13.06 -13.40
CA CYS A 91 -2.99 -12.35 -14.48
C CYS A 91 -3.41 -13.35 -15.56
N ALA A 92 -4.70 -13.56 -15.76
CA ALA A 92 -5.22 -14.46 -16.80
C ALA A 92 -4.83 -13.98 -18.21
N VAL A 93 -4.52 -12.69 -18.33
CA VAL A 93 -4.05 -12.00 -19.54
C VAL A 93 -2.74 -12.57 -20.12
N LEU A 94 -1.97 -13.37 -19.36
CA LEU A 94 -0.77 -14.05 -19.86
C LEU A 94 -1.08 -15.28 -20.72
N SER A 95 -2.31 -15.80 -20.70
CA SER A 95 -2.72 -17.02 -21.41
C SER A 95 -3.28 -16.72 -22.82
N GLY A 96 -2.45 -16.14 -23.69
CA GLY A 96 -2.49 -16.43 -25.14
C GLY A 96 -3.71 -16.05 -25.99
N VAL A 97 -4.63 -15.16 -25.60
CA VAL A 97 -5.74 -14.72 -26.49
C VAL A 97 -5.63 -13.23 -26.83
N THR A 98 -5.23 -12.96 -28.08
CA THR A 98 -5.33 -11.70 -28.84
C THR A 98 -5.05 -10.40 -28.08
N ARG A 99 -3.76 -10.02 -28.03
CA ARG A 99 -3.32 -8.65 -27.81
C ARG A 99 -3.75 -7.75 -28.98
N LEU A 100 -4.96 -7.25 -28.97
CA LEU A 100 -5.14 -5.89 -29.50
C LEU A 100 -4.62 -4.95 -28.41
N PRO A 101 -3.66 -4.06 -28.69
CA PRO A 101 -3.32 -3.03 -27.73
C PRO A 101 -4.60 -2.23 -27.48
N ILE A 102 -5.23 -2.42 -26.32
CA ILE A 102 -6.33 -1.56 -25.89
C ILE A 102 -5.70 -0.18 -25.74
N ILE A 103 -5.89 0.64 -26.76
CA ILE A 103 -5.46 2.04 -26.77
C ILE A 103 -6.23 2.67 -25.62
N ALA A 104 -5.49 3.19 -24.63
CA ALA A 104 -6.10 3.87 -23.51
C ALA A 104 -6.95 5.04 -24.03
N HIS A 105 -8.12 5.25 -23.43
CA HIS A 105 -9.02 6.30 -23.89
C HIS A 105 -8.34 7.68 -23.82
N ASP A 106 -8.46 8.45 -24.90
CA ASP A 106 -8.06 9.86 -24.93
C ASP A 106 -9.28 10.71 -24.61
N HIS A 107 -9.31 11.26 -23.40
CA HIS A 107 -10.44 12.06 -22.93
C HIS A 107 -10.37 13.51 -23.44
N ARG A 108 -9.33 13.89 -24.21
CA ARG A 108 -9.15 15.28 -24.65
C ARG A 108 -10.28 15.72 -25.57
N SER A 109 -10.98 16.78 -25.16
CA SER A 109 -11.99 17.47 -25.97
C SER A 109 -11.74 18.99 -26.00
N ALA A 110 -12.43 19.72 -26.88
CA ALA A 110 -12.32 21.18 -26.94
C ALA A 110 -12.78 21.89 -25.65
N ALA A 111 -13.67 21.26 -24.87
CA ALA A 111 -14.18 21.82 -23.63
C ALA A 111 -13.08 22.06 -22.59
N ARG A 112 -11.97 21.29 -22.65
CA ARG A 112 -10.81 21.44 -21.75
C ARG A 112 -10.17 22.83 -21.79
N LEU A 113 -10.31 23.57 -22.88
CA LEU A 113 -9.74 24.92 -23.04
C LEU A 113 -10.49 25.99 -22.24
N ARG A 114 -11.73 25.68 -21.83
CA ARG A 114 -12.63 26.56 -21.09
C ARG A 114 -12.49 26.40 -19.57
N ILE A 115 -11.66 25.47 -19.10
CA ILE A 115 -11.51 25.13 -17.68
C ILE A 115 -10.04 25.06 -17.27
N ASP A 116 -9.76 25.42 -16.02
CA ASP A 116 -8.43 25.28 -15.42
C ASP A 116 -8.19 23.83 -14.93
N PRO A 117 -6.94 23.33 -14.96
CA PRO A 117 -6.56 22.02 -14.42
C PRO A 117 -6.52 22.05 -12.88
N LYS A 118 -7.67 22.29 -12.26
CA LYS A 118 -7.83 22.41 -10.81
C LYS A 118 -9.09 21.71 -10.34
N VAL A 119 -9.01 21.01 -9.20
CA VAL A 119 -10.14 20.31 -8.59
C VAL A 119 -10.72 21.14 -7.44
N LEU A 120 -12.04 21.26 -7.34
CA LEU A 120 -12.71 21.78 -6.14
C LEU A 120 -13.24 20.61 -5.33
N VAL A 121 -12.78 20.46 -4.09
CA VAL A 121 -13.17 19.35 -3.19
C VAL A 121 -14.03 19.90 -2.06
N PHE A 122 -15.27 19.45 -1.99
CA PHE A 122 -16.17 19.71 -0.88
C PHE A 122 -16.05 18.61 0.18
N VAL A 123 -15.70 19.02 1.38
CA VAL A 123 -15.56 18.17 2.57
C VAL A 123 -16.59 18.56 3.62
N GLU A 124 -17.02 17.63 4.47
CA GLU A 124 -17.89 17.91 5.61
C GLU A 124 -17.18 18.72 6.69
N THR A 125 -15.90 18.40 6.91
CA THR A 125 -15.03 19.10 7.85
C THR A 125 -13.60 19.14 7.30
N THR A 126 -12.79 20.08 7.77
CA THR A 126 -11.37 20.18 7.36
C THR A 126 -10.51 18.98 7.80
N TYR A 127 -11.05 18.11 8.65
CA TYR A 127 -10.34 16.96 9.23
C TYR A 127 -10.91 15.62 8.78
N SER A 128 -11.87 15.62 7.85
CA SER A 128 -12.49 14.40 7.34
C SER A 128 -11.43 13.44 6.80
N ARG A 129 -11.58 12.15 7.12
CA ARG A 129 -10.61 11.14 6.70
C ARG A 129 -10.59 11.01 5.17
N LEU A 130 -11.75 10.87 4.55
CA LEU A 130 -11.85 10.72 3.10
C LEU A 130 -11.36 11.99 2.37
N GLY A 131 -11.71 13.19 2.86
CA GLY A 131 -11.21 14.44 2.32
C GLY A 131 -9.68 14.55 2.36
N ARG A 132 -9.03 14.09 3.45
CA ARG A 132 -7.56 13.97 3.51
C ARG A 132 -7.03 12.95 2.50
N GLU A 133 -7.62 11.76 2.42
CA GLU A 133 -7.20 10.73 1.43
C GLU A 133 -7.34 11.24 -0.02
N ILE A 134 -8.40 11.99 -0.34
CA ILE A 134 -8.59 12.64 -1.65
C ILE A 134 -7.50 13.70 -1.87
N ALA A 135 -7.27 14.59 -0.90
CA ALA A 135 -6.28 15.65 -1.01
C ALA A 135 -4.86 15.09 -1.19
N GLU A 136 -4.47 14.08 -0.39
CA GLU A 136 -3.20 13.36 -0.51
C GLU A 136 -3.04 12.76 -1.91
N LEU A 137 -4.07 12.07 -2.42
CA LEU A 137 -4.03 11.49 -3.77
C LEU A 137 -3.83 12.56 -4.86
N LEU A 138 -4.45 13.73 -4.72
CA LEU A 138 -4.24 14.86 -5.63
C LEU A 138 -2.82 15.43 -5.53
N VAL A 139 -2.26 15.56 -4.32
CA VAL A 139 -0.87 16.01 -4.08
C VAL A 139 0.13 15.06 -4.72
N TYR A 140 0.00 13.74 -4.49
CA TYR A 140 0.91 12.74 -5.07
C TYR A 140 0.94 12.78 -6.59
N ASN A 141 -0.19 13.12 -7.22
CA ASN A 141 -0.29 13.25 -8.67
C ASN A 141 -0.04 14.68 -9.19
N ARG A 142 0.41 15.60 -8.31
CA ARG A 142 0.68 17.03 -8.63
C ARG A 142 -0.52 17.75 -9.24
N ILE A 143 -1.73 17.35 -8.86
CA ILE A 143 -2.97 17.98 -9.33
C ILE A 143 -3.31 19.14 -8.39
N LYS A 144 -3.52 20.33 -8.95
CA LYS A 144 -3.92 21.52 -8.18
C LYS A 144 -5.34 21.32 -7.65
N TYR A 145 -5.59 21.70 -6.41
CA TYR A 145 -6.93 21.60 -5.81
C TYR A 145 -7.25 22.76 -4.88
N LYS A 146 -8.52 22.87 -4.48
CA LYS A 146 -9.00 23.72 -3.39
C LYS A 146 -9.97 22.89 -2.56
N VAL A 147 -9.82 22.92 -1.24
CA VAL A 147 -10.75 22.29 -0.31
C VAL A 147 -11.70 23.34 0.24
N GLU A 148 -12.98 23.03 0.28
CA GLU A 148 -14.03 23.86 0.88
C GLU A 148 -14.92 23.02 1.79
N VAL A 149 -15.37 23.61 2.90
CA VAL A 149 -16.31 22.94 3.80
C VAL A 149 -17.72 23.11 3.25
N ALA A 150 -18.41 22.00 2.99
CA ALA A 150 -19.76 21.99 2.48
C ALA A 150 -20.75 22.68 3.46
N GLY A 151 -21.68 23.47 2.92
CA GLY A 151 -22.62 24.28 3.70
C GLY A 151 -22.17 25.71 3.96
N LYS A 152 -20.92 26.07 3.64
CA LYS A 152 -20.51 27.48 3.46
C LYS A 152 -20.91 27.98 2.06
N SER A 153 -20.80 29.28 1.83
CA SER A 153 -20.98 29.86 0.49
C SER A 153 -20.01 29.26 -0.52
N LEU A 154 -20.46 29.12 -1.77
CA LEU A 154 -19.61 28.63 -2.84
C LEU A 154 -18.42 29.58 -3.07
N PRO A 155 -17.22 29.04 -3.34
CA PRO A 155 -16.10 29.88 -3.74
C PRO A 155 -16.36 30.44 -5.14
N VAL A 156 -15.60 31.45 -5.53
CA VAL A 156 -15.60 31.95 -6.92
C VAL A 156 -15.29 30.79 -7.88
N LEU A 157 -16.24 30.48 -8.77
CA LEU A 157 -16.20 29.34 -9.70
C LEU A 157 -15.58 29.69 -11.05
N THR A 158 -15.59 30.96 -11.45
CA THR A 158 -15.06 31.43 -12.74
C THR A 158 -13.89 32.37 -12.55
N ASN A 159 -13.07 32.51 -13.58
CA ASN A 159 -12.05 33.54 -13.70
C ASN A 159 -12.14 34.11 -15.11
N LEU A 160 -12.63 35.34 -15.25
CA LEU A 160 -13.01 35.92 -16.54
C LEU A 160 -13.99 34.98 -17.26
N ASP A 161 -13.66 34.55 -18.49
CA ASP A 161 -14.48 33.66 -19.32
C ASP A 161 -14.11 32.17 -19.17
N LYS A 162 -13.35 31.80 -18.13
CA LYS A 162 -12.94 30.42 -17.87
C LYS A 162 -13.49 29.88 -16.56
N GLY A 163 -13.80 28.59 -16.57
CA GLY A 163 -14.10 27.85 -15.37
C GLY A 163 -12.83 27.60 -14.56
N LYS A 164 -12.85 27.98 -13.28
CA LYS A 164 -11.69 27.90 -12.40
C LYS A 164 -11.36 26.47 -11.95
N TYR A 165 -12.30 25.54 -12.12
CA TYR A 165 -12.17 24.15 -11.70
C TYR A 165 -12.63 23.21 -12.82
N GLY A 166 -11.82 22.22 -13.15
CA GLY A 166 -12.13 21.23 -14.18
C GLY A 166 -13.03 20.09 -13.71
N VAL A 167 -13.06 19.81 -12.41
CA VAL A 167 -13.94 18.81 -11.77
C VAL A 167 -14.32 19.27 -10.37
N ILE A 168 -15.57 19.01 -9.98
CA ILE A 168 -16.06 19.18 -8.62
C ILE A 168 -16.13 17.82 -7.93
N VAL A 169 -15.60 17.71 -6.72
CA VAL A 169 -15.59 16.47 -5.95
C VAL A 169 -16.35 16.69 -4.64
N PHE A 170 -17.28 15.80 -4.32
CA PHE A 170 -17.96 15.76 -3.03
C PHE A 170 -17.52 14.50 -2.28
N GLU A 171 -16.86 14.67 -1.13
CA GLU A 171 -16.55 13.53 -0.25
C GLU A 171 -17.81 12.86 0.31
N ASN A 172 -18.91 13.62 0.37
CA ASN A 172 -20.23 13.11 0.68
C ASN A 172 -21.23 13.75 -0.28
N LEU A 173 -21.74 12.96 -1.22
CA LEU A 173 -22.71 13.40 -2.22
C LEU A 173 -23.98 13.96 -1.57
N ASN A 174 -24.34 13.52 -0.37
CA ASN A 174 -25.50 14.06 0.33
C ASN A 174 -25.40 15.59 0.56
N LYS A 175 -24.19 16.15 0.69
CA LYS A 175 -23.99 17.59 0.80
C LYS A 175 -24.35 18.35 -0.49
N TYR A 176 -24.20 17.71 -1.65
CA TYR A 176 -24.66 18.24 -2.92
C TYR A 176 -26.19 18.10 -3.07
N LEU A 177 -26.76 16.98 -2.63
CA LEU A 177 -28.21 16.71 -2.69
C LEU A 177 -29.03 17.59 -1.73
N GLN A 178 -28.44 17.97 -0.60
CA GLN A 178 -29.06 18.78 0.44
C GLN A 178 -28.59 20.25 0.42
N MET A 179 -27.80 20.63 -0.58
CA MET A 179 -27.36 22.01 -0.78
C MET A 179 -28.57 22.94 -0.91
N ASP A 180 -28.47 24.16 -0.38
CA ASP A 180 -29.51 25.15 -0.55
C ASP A 180 -29.74 25.44 -2.04
N LYS A 181 -30.98 25.79 -2.38
CA LYS A 181 -31.42 25.92 -3.77
C LYS A 181 -30.56 26.89 -4.57
N TRP A 182 -30.17 28.02 -3.98
CA TRP A 182 -29.40 29.05 -4.68
C TRP A 182 -27.97 28.60 -5.00
N ASN A 183 -27.24 28.06 -4.01
CA ASN A 183 -25.91 27.51 -4.26
C ASN A 183 -25.97 26.33 -5.24
N ARG A 184 -26.99 25.47 -5.11
CA ARG A 184 -27.17 24.33 -6.01
C ARG A 184 -27.38 24.78 -7.46
N GLU A 185 -28.27 25.74 -7.69
CA GLU A 185 -28.53 26.28 -9.03
C GLU A 185 -27.28 26.98 -9.63
N LEU A 186 -26.50 27.69 -8.80
CA LEU A 186 -25.26 28.33 -9.22
C LEU A 186 -24.20 27.30 -9.64
N LEU A 187 -24.02 26.24 -8.85
CA LEU A 187 -23.09 25.16 -9.16
C LEU A 187 -23.55 24.37 -10.40
N ASP A 188 -24.83 24.05 -10.50
CA ASP A 188 -25.38 23.31 -11.64
C ASP A 188 -25.30 24.12 -12.93
N LYS A 189 -25.48 25.45 -12.86
CA LYS A 189 -25.25 26.35 -13.99
C LYS A 189 -23.79 26.32 -14.41
N TYR A 190 -22.86 26.41 -13.46
CA TYR A 190 -21.42 26.32 -13.74
C TYR A 190 -21.04 25.01 -14.43
N CYS A 191 -21.51 23.87 -13.89
CA CYS A 191 -21.24 22.55 -14.45
C CYS A 191 -21.73 22.42 -15.90
N ARG A 192 -22.94 22.90 -16.21
CA ARG A 192 -23.48 22.88 -17.57
C ARG A 192 -22.74 23.84 -18.51
N GLU A 193 -22.51 25.07 -18.07
CA GLU A 193 -21.93 26.12 -18.91
C GLU A 193 -20.49 25.78 -19.32
N TYR A 194 -19.69 25.23 -18.41
CA TYR A 194 -18.28 24.89 -18.62
C TYR A 194 -18.03 23.40 -18.88
N SER A 195 -19.10 22.58 -18.96
CA SER A 195 -19.03 21.13 -19.12
C SER A 195 -18.17 20.45 -18.04
N VAL A 196 -18.27 20.92 -16.80
CA VAL A 196 -17.55 20.39 -15.64
C VAL A 196 -18.37 19.28 -15.01
N GLY A 197 -17.76 18.10 -14.85
CA GLY A 197 -18.40 16.97 -14.18
C GLY A 197 -18.22 16.93 -12.66
N ILE A 198 -18.97 16.03 -12.02
CA ILE A 198 -18.96 15.84 -10.56
C ILE A 198 -18.51 14.42 -10.20
N VAL A 199 -17.56 14.30 -9.27
CA VAL A 199 -17.31 13.04 -8.57
C VAL A 199 -17.98 13.08 -7.21
N GLY A 200 -18.73 12.04 -6.87
CA GLY A 200 -19.43 11.96 -5.58
C GLY A 200 -19.17 10.64 -4.88
N PHE A 201 -18.90 10.68 -3.59
CA PHE A 201 -18.84 9.49 -2.75
C PHE A 201 -20.13 9.39 -1.92
N ILE A 202 -20.74 8.21 -1.90
CA ILE A 202 -21.82 7.91 -0.97
C ILE A 202 -21.21 7.21 0.22
N LEU A 203 -21.20 7.93 1.34
CA LEU A 203 -20.68 7.40 2.59
C LEU A 203 -21.73 6.48 3.24
N PRO A 204 -21.27 5.46 3.98
CA PRO A 204 -22.16 4.62 4.76
C PRO A 204 -22.88 5.43 5.83
N SER A 205 -24.10 5.00 6.12
CA SER A 205 -24.95 5.52 7.19
C SER A 205 -25.12 4.44 8.24
N GLU A 206 -25.40 4.82 9.49
CA GLU A 206 -25.81 3.88 10.54
C GLU A 206 -27.07 3.11 10.13
N GLU A 207 -27.93 3.74 9.35
CA GLU A 207 -29.11 3.10 8.77
C GLU A 207 -28.76 2.32 7.51
N THR A 208 -29.15 1.05 7.49
CA THR A 208 -29.13 0.22 6.29
C THR A 208 -30.32 0.59 5.40
N LEU A 209 -30.03 1.22 4.28
CA LEU A 209 -30.99 1.57 3.25
C LEU A 209 -31.05 0.43 2.24
N VAL A 210 -32.27 0.02 1.86
CA VAL A 210 -32.50 -1.01 0.84
C VAL A 210 -33.44 -0.44 -0.21
N GLY A 211 -32.93 -0.23 -1.43
CA GLY A 211 -33.72 0.34 -2.52
C GLY A 211 -34.17 1.78 -2.24
N ALA A 212 -33.40 2.54 -1.46
CA ALA A 212 -33.71 3.94 -1.19
C ALA A 212 -33.36 4.78 -2.43
N GLN A 213 -34.28 5.63 -2.87
CA GLN A 213 -34.04 6.51 -4.00
C GLN A 213 -33.19 7.72 -3.61
N LEU A 214 -32.15 8.01 -4.37
CA LEU A 214 -31.40 9.25 -4.23
C LEU A 214 -32.28 10.45 -4.60
N ARG A 215 -32.35 11.42 -3.70
CA ARG A 215 -33.21 12.59 -3.85
C ARG A 215 -32.93 13.31 -5.17
N GLY A 216 -33.97 13.42 -6.00
CA GLY A 216 -33.91 14.13 -7.28
C GLY A 216 -33.31 13.33 -8.44
N PHE A 217 -33.00 12.04 -8.25
CA PHE A 217 -32.39 11.20 -9.28
C PHE A 217 -33.11 9.84 -9.39
N PRO A 218 -33.28 9.27 -10.60
CA PRO A 218 -33.81 7.92 -10.80
C PRO A 218 -32.75 6.83 -10.53
N LEU A 219 -32.11 6.93 -9.37
CA LEU A 219 -31.02 6.06 -8.92
C LEU A 219 -31.30 5.58 -7.50
N PHE A 220 -31.27 4.28 -7.30
CA PHE A 220 -31.52 3.64 -6.01
C PHE A 220 -30.20 3.14 -5.42
N ILE A 221 -30.13 3.12 -4.09
CA ILE A 221 -28.96 2.68 -3.34
C ILE A 221 -29.32 1.61 -2.30
N HIS A 222 -28.37 0.72 -2.07
CA HIS A 222 -28.39 -0.24 -0.97
C HIS A 222 -27.09 -0.08 -0.17
N THR A 223 -27.17 0.22 1.12
CA THR A 223 -25.99 0.50 1.97
C THR A 223 -25.62 -0.69 2.86
N ASN A 224 -24.45 -0.64 3.49
CA ASN A 224 -23.96 -1.63 4.45
C ASN A 224 -23.87 -3.06 3.88
N VAL A 225 -23.45 -3.16 2.62
CA VAL A 225 -23.25 -4.43 1.93
C VAL A 225 -21.81 -4.89 2.06
N LYS A 226 -21.59 -6.18 2.34
CA LYS A 226 -20.27 -6.81 2.30
C LYS A 226 -20.00 -7.32 0.89
N LEU A 227 -18.86 -6.94 0.31
CA LEU A 227 -18.54 -7.25 -1.08
C LEU A 227 -17.21 -7.99 -1.22
N ARG A 228 -17.08 -8.73 -2.32
CA ARG A 228 -15.87 -9.46 -2.71
C ARG A 228 -15.75 -9.50 -4.23
N ASP A 229 -14.58 -9.82 -4.75
CA ASP A 229 -14.37 -10.11 -6.17
C ASP A 229 -14.84 -8.94 -7.08
N ALA A 230 -14.09 -7.84 -7.09
CA ALA A 230 -14.44 -6.66 -7.89
C ALA A 230 -13.91 -6.74 -9.32
N ALA A 231 -14.70 -6.30 -10.30
CA ALA A 231 -14.30 -6.22 -11.70
C ALA A 231 -14.77 -4.91 -12.35
N LEU A 232 -14.14 -4.55 -13.48
CA LEU A 232 -14.40 -3.30 -14.21
C LEU A 232 -15.22 -3.53 -15.48
N ASN A 233 -16.00 -2.54 -15.87
CA ASN A 233 -16.73 -2.55 -17.13
C ASN A 233 -15.82 -2.22 -18.31
N ALA A 234 -15.50 -3.23 -19.13
CA ALA A 234 -14.64 -3.06 -20.31
C ALA A 234 -15.18 -2.10 -21.37
N ALA A 235 -16.49 -1.86 -21.40
CA ALA A 235 -17.12 -0.92 -22.32
C ALA A 235 -17.05 0.54 -21.86
N SER A 236 -16.71 0.80 -20.59
CA SER A 236 -16.77 2.16 -20.05
C SER A 236 -15.66 3.05 -20.63
N PRO A 237 -16.02 4.23 -21.19
CA PRO A 237 -15.06 5.16 -21.77
C PRO A 237 -14.22 5.88 -20.73
N ILE A 238 -14.51 5.70 -19.42
CA ILE A 238 -13.76 6.31 -18.33
C ILE A 238 -12.40 5.61 -18.12
N LEU A 239 -12.29 4.32 -18.43
CA LEU A 239 -11.11 3.52 -18.11
C LEU A 239 -9.88 3.96 -18.92
N ARG A 240 -8.86 4.50 -18.24
CA ARG A 240 -7.66 5.01 -18.91
C ARG A 240 -6.37 4.51 -18.26
N LEU A 241 -6.22 4.77 -16.97
CA LEU A 241 -5.17 4.20 -16.13
C LEU A 241 -5.51 2.75 -15.79
N THR A 242 -6.78 2.52 -15.47
CA THR A 242 -7.32 1.19 -15.22
C THR A 242 -7.70 0.51 -16.53
N ARG A 243 -7.68 -0.82 -16.52
CA ARG A 243 -8.12 -1.67 -17.64
C ARG A 243 -8.96 -2.80 -17.08
N ALA A 244 -10.06 -3.09 -17.77
CA ALA A 244 -10.86 -4.29 -17.49
C ALA A 244 -10.15 -5.55 -18.01
N GLY A 245 -10.69 -6.72 -17.65
CA GLY A 245 -10.20 -8.02 -18.09
C GLY A 245 -9.74 -8.94 -16.97
N GLU A 246 -9.68 -8.45 -15.74
CA GLU A 246 -9.32 -9.25 -14.55
C GLU A 246 -10.22 -8.88 -13.36
N THR A 247 -10.34 -9.80 -12.40
CA THR A 247 -11.08 -9.61 -11.14
C THR A 247 -10.10 -9.43 -9.99
N ALA A 248 -10.33 -8.40 -9.18
CA ALA A 248 -9.68 -8.24 -7.88
C ALA A 248 -10.33 -9.21 -6.87
N TRP A 249 -9.79 -10.41 -6.80
CA TRP A 249 -10.30 -11.51 -5.96
C TRP A 249 -10.14 -11.24 -4.47
N GLY A 250 -11.11 -11.74 -3.69
CA GLY A 250 -11.11 -11.67 -2.23
C GLY A 250 -12.07 -10.62 -1.66
N PRO A 251 -12.17 -10.54 -0.33
CA PRO A 251 -13.06 -9.59 0.33
C PRO A 251 -12.62 -8.15 0.08
N LEU A 252 -13.58 -7.28 -0.25
CA LEU A 252 -13.33 -5.84 -0.33
C LEU A 252 -13.19 -5.25 1.07
N PRO A 253 -12.42 -4.15 1.24
CA PRO A 253 -12.20 -3.57 2.55
C PRO A 253 -13.47 -2.94 3.12
N GLY A 254 -13.82 -3.30 4.36
CA GLY A 254 -14.98 -2.79 5.07
C GLY A 254 -16.26 -3.59 4.81
N ASP A 255 -17.28 -3.29 5.61
CA ASP A 255 -18.60 -3.94 5.59
C ASP A 255 -19.71 -2.95 5.20
N ASP A 256 -19.30 -1.75 4.81
CA ASP A 256 -20.08 -0.52 4.77
C ASP A 256 -20.24 0.00 3.33
N TRP A 257 -20.25 -0.90 2.35
CA TRP A 257 -20.38 -0.52 0.94
C TRP A 257 -21.80 -0.13 0.57
N THR A 258 -21.90 0.87 -0.30
CA THR A 258 -23.12 1.22 -1.02
C THR A 258 -23.05 0.63 -2.43
N VAL A 259 -24.13 0.02 -2.88
CA VAL A 259 -24.29 -0.44 -4.26
C VAL A 259 -25.45 0.26 -4.95
N PHE A 260 -25.35 0.40 -6.27
CA PHE A 260 -26.27 1.19 -7.08
C PHE A 260 -27.22 0.31 -7.89
N ALA A 261 -28.48 0.72 -7.96
CA ALA A 261 -29.48 0.16 -8.85
C ALA A 261 -30.11 1.30 -9.66
N ALA A 262 -29.82 1.34 -10.96
CA ALA A 262 -30.30 2.39 -11.85
C ALA A 262 -31.66 2.03 -12.47
N ASN A 263 -32.55 3.02 -12.59
CA ASN A 263 -33.82 2.91 -13.32
C ASN A 263 -33.89 3.92 -14.48
N HIS A 264 -32.74 4.21 -15.10
CA HIS A 264 -32.66 5.16 -16.21
C HIS A 264 -31.40 4.89 -17.05
N SER A 265 -31.49 5.09 -18.37
CA SER A 265 -30.41 4.82 -19.33
C SER A 265 -29.23 5.79 -19.24
N THR A 266 -29.37 6.90 -18.51
CA THR A 266 -28.26 7.82 -18.21
C THR A 266 -27.17 7.15 -17.38
N TYR A 267 -27.51 6.08 -16.66
CA TYR A 267 -26.58 5.43 -15.77
C TYR A 267 -25.93 4.22 -16.41
N GLU A 268 -24.62 4.16 -16.32
CA GLU A 268 -23.82 3.05 -16.80
C GLU A 268 -22.89 2.59 -15.69
N PRO A 269 -22.86 1.30 -15.33
CA PRO A 269 -21.92 0.81 -14.34
C PRO A 269 -20.46 0.96 -14.80
N LEU A 270 -19.60 1.43 -13.91
CA LEU A 270 -18.15 1.50 -14.12
C LEU A 270 -17.43 0.29 -13.51
N SER A 271 -17.91 -0.16 -12.35
CA SER A 271 -17.40 -1.36 -11.68
C SER A 271 -18.49 -2.11 -10.93
N TRP A 272 -18.22 -3.39 -10.73
CA TRP A 272 -19.10 -4.32 -10.03
C TRP A 272 -18.32 -5.14 -9.01
N ALA A 273 -19.03 -5.71 -8.04
CA ALA A 273 -18.50 -6.70 -7.11
C ALA A 273 -19.58 -7.72 -6.75
N ASN A 274 -19.16 -8.88 -6.26
CA ASN A 274 -20.05 -9.92 -5.78
C ASN A 274 -20.39 -9.71 -4.31
N ASN A 275 -21.57 -10.17 -3.91
CA ASN A 275 -21.94 -10.21 -2.50
C ASN A 275 -21.03 -11.18 -1.72
N ASN A 276 -20.56 -10.75 -0.56
CA ASN A 276 -19.71 -11.54 0.36
C ASN A 276 -20.53 -12.25 1.45
N SER A 277 -21.83 -11.99 1.56
CA SER A 277 -22.71 -12.69 2.49
C SER A 277 -23.07 -14.08 1.97
N GLN A 278 -22.75 -15.12 2.74
CA GLN A 278 -23.27 -16.49 2.54
C GLN A 278 -24.80 -16.57 2.73
N ASP A 279 -25.44 -15.54 3.28
CA ASP A 279 -26.88 -15.50 3.63
C ASP A 279 -27.87 -15.51 2.44
N TRP A 280 -27.40 -15.58 1.19
CA TRP A 280 -28.27 -15.83 0.03
C TRP A 280 -28.39 -17.32 -0.33
N LEU A 281 -27.85 -18.21 0.51
CA LEU A 281 -27.90 -19.65 0.32
C LEU A 281 -29.08 -20.25 1.08
N ASP A 282 -30.27 -20.09 0.50
CA ASP A 282 -31.34 -21.09 0.58
C ASP A 282 -31.98 -21.17 -0.81
N GLY A 283 -31.31 -21.89 -1.71
CA GLY A 283 -31.77 -22.10 -3.07
C GLY A 283 -30.66 -22.71 -3.92
N ASP A 284 -30.94 -23.88 -4.47
CA ASP A 284 -30.10 -24.72 -5.34
C ASP A 284 -29.85 -24.08 -6.73
N ASP A 285 -29.54 -22.79 -6.78
CA ASP A 285 -29.22 -22.07 -8.01
C ASP A 285 -27.77 -21.57 -7.97
N ASN A 286 -26.87 -22.39 -8.53
CA ASN A 286 -25.57 -21.97 -9.07
C ASN A 286 -25.72 -21.02 -10.29
N VAL A 287 -26.85 -20.33 -10.42
CA VAL A 287 -27.30 -19.58 -11.58
C VAL A 287 -27.21 -18.10 -11.22
N HIS A 288 -26.10 -17.47 -11.63
CA HIS A 288 -25.88 -16.02 -11.64
C HIS A 288 -25.95 -15.32 -10.27
N ARG A 289 -24.81 -15.27 -9.56
CA ARG A 289 -24.58 -14.18 -8.59
C ARG A 289 -24.60 -12.87 -9.38
N THR A 290 -25.71 -12.15 -9.36
CA THR A 290 -25.84 -10.89 -10.08
C THR A 290 -24.81 -9.90 -9.53
N PRO A 291 -23.89 -9.40 -10.36
CA PRO A 291 -22.87 -8.46 -9.90
C PRO A 291 -23.54 -7.17 -9.40
N LEU A 292 -23.12 -6.70 -8.24
CA LEU A 292 -23.63 -5.47 -7.63
C LEU A 292 -22.76 -4.29 -8.08
N VAL A 293 -23.38 -3.22 -8.57
CA VAL A 293 -22.67 -2.05 -9.09
C VAL A 293 -22.08 -1.24 -7.94
N THR A 294 -20.76 -1.07 -7.92
CA THR A 294 -20.02 -0.37 -6.85
C THR A 294 -19.59 1.03 -7.22
N VAL A 295 -19.41 1.31 -8.51
CA VAL A 295 -19.17 2.64 -9.06
C VAL A 295 -20.02 2.78 -10.32
N ILE A 296 -20.69 3.92 -10.46
CA ILE A 296 -21.62 4.16 -11.57
C ILE A 296 -21.34 5.51 -12.22
N GLN A 297 -21.37 5.54 -13.54
CA GLN A 297 -21.31 6.74 -14.36
C GLN A 297 -22.73 7.25 -14.59
N ASP A 298 -22.93 8.55 -14.41
CA ASP A 298 -24.11 9.29 -14.88
C ASP A 298 -23.68 10.12 -16.09
N HIS A 299 -24.27 9.83 -17.25
CA HIS A 299 -24.04 10.57 -18.49
C HIS A 299 -24.67 11.98 -18.48
N GLY A 300 -25.41 12.34 -17.42
CA GLY A 300 -26.06 13.65 -17.29
C GLY A 300 -27.30 13.78 -18.17
N GLY A 301 -27.91 12.69 -18.60
CA GLY A 301 -29.12 12.71 -19.43
C GLY A 301 -30.34 13.36 -18.76
N PHE A 302 -30.34 13.48 -17.42
CA PHE A 302 -31.44 14.08 -16.67
C PHE A 302 -31.30 15.61 -16.47
N ASP A 303 -30.08 16.09 -16.17
CA ASP A 303 -29.84 17.49 -15.80
C ASP A 303 -28.64 18.14 -16.51
N GLY A 304 -28.06 17.46 -17.50
CA GLY A 304 -26.95 17.95 -18.31
C GLY A 304 -25.58 17.90 -17.61
N ILE A 305 -25.46 17.24 -16.46
CA ILE A 305 -24.22 17.18 -15.68
C ILE A 305 -23.73 15.74 -15.59
N GLN A 306 -22.54 15.48 -16.12
CA GLN A 306 -21.92 14.16 -16.01
C GLN A 306 -21.37 13.92 -14.61
N ARG A 307 -21.54 12.69 -14.09
CA ARG A 307 -21.06 12.32 -12.76
C ARG A 307 -20.42 10.94 -12.74
N VAL A 308 -19.53 10.73 -11.78
CA VAL A 308 -19.07 9.40 -11.39
C VAL A 308 -19.27 9.24 -9.89
N LEU A 309 -20.08 8.26 -9.51
CA LEU A 309 -20.52 8.04 -8.14
C LEU A 309 -19.89 6.78 -7.58
N PHE A 310 -19.21 6.91 -6.44
CA PHE A 310 -18.53 5.83 -5.74
C PHE A 310 -19.35 5.38 -4.54
N GLY A 311 -19.54 4.06 -4.42
CA GLY A 311 -20.27 3.44 -3.32
C GLY A 311 -19.43 3.20 -2.06
N SER A 312 -18.14 3.54 -2.09
CA SER A 312 -17.24 3.48 -0.94
C SER A 312 -16.07 4.45 -1.15
N GLY A 313 -15.34 4.77 -0.09
CA GLY A 313 -14.19 5.69 -0.12
C GLY A 313 -12.95 5.12 -0.83
N LEU A 314 -11.78 5.71 -0.53
CA LEU A 314 -10.50 5.38 -1.18
C LEU A 314 -9.68 4.29 -0.44
N LYS A 315 -10.32 3.56 0.50
CA LYS A 315 -9.69 2.40 1.18
C LYS A 315 -9.41 1.26 0.20
N PHE A 316 -10.30 1.04 -0.77
CA PHE A 316 -10.06 0.08 -1.84
C PHE A 316 -9.10 0.68 -2.87
N TRP A 317 -7.94 0.06 -3.07
CA TRP A 317 -6.86 0.60 -3.90
C TRP A 317 -7.32 0.93 -5.33
N LEU A 318 -8.23 0.13 -5.91
CA LEU A 318 -8.74 0.35 -7.27
C LEU A 318 -9.57 1.63 -7.38
N HIS A 319 -10.27 2.04 -6.31
CA HIS A 319 -10.99 3.32 -6.28
C HIS A 319 -10.04 4.51 -6.41
N ARG A 320 -8.79 4.42 -5.95
CA ARG A 320 -7.80 5.48 -6.14
C ARG A 320 -7.47 5.67 -7.61
N LEU A 321 -7.35 4.58 -8.37
CA LEU A 321 -7.09 4.63 -9.80
C LEU A 321 -8.33 5.07 -10.59
N LEU A 322 -9.51 4.52 -10.25
CA LEU A 322 -10.78 4.93 -10.87
C LEU A 322 -11.11 6.39 -10.61
N PHE A 323 -10.76 6.93 -9.44
CA PHE A 323 -10.90 8.34 -9.14
C PHE A 323 -10.09 9.20 -10.11
N LEU A 324 -8.83 8.84 -10.37
CA LEU A 324 -7.98 9.55 -11.33
C LEU A 324 -8.51 9.43 -12.77
N ASP A 325 -9.06 8.28 -13.13
CA ASP A 325 -9.73 8.06 -14.42
C ASP A 325 -10.99 8.93 -14.57
N ALA A 326 -11.81 9.01 -13.52
CA ALA A 326 -12.96 9.89 -13.46
C ALA A 326 -12.57 11.37 -13.56
N LEU A 327 -11.50 11.81 -12.88
CA LEU A 327 -10.98 13.18 -13.03
C LEU A 327 -10.55 13.45 -14.48
N SER A 328 -9.83 12.52 -15.10
CA SER A 328 -9.40 12.62 -16.49
C SER A 328 -10.61 12.75 -17.42
N TYR A 329 -11.64 11.92 -17.23
CA TYR A 329 -12.83 11.88 -18.09
C TYR A 329 -13.69 13.14 -17.94
N LEU A 330 -14.07 13.48 -16.71
CA LEU A 330 -14.96 14.62 -16.41
C LEU A 330 -14.32 15.99 -16.65
N SER A 331 -12.99 16.05 -16.78
CA SER A 331 -12.24 17.26 -17.14
C SER A 331 -11.84 17.33 -18.60
N HIS A 332 -12.36 16.45 -19.46
CA HIS A 332 -12.01 16.42 -20.89
C HIS A 332 -10.50 16.28 -21.12
N GLY A 333 -9.86 15.43 -20.32
CA GLY A 333 -8.43 15.16 -20.35
C GLY A 333 -7.54 16.26 -19.75
N GLN A 334 -8.11 17.33 -19.21
CA GLN A 334 -7.34 18.44 -18.62
C GLN A 334 -6.59 18.02 -17.35
N LEU A 335 -7.12 17.02 -16.62
CA LEU A 335 -6.52 16.43 -15.43
C LEU A 335 -5.92 15.02 -15.69
N SER A 336 -5.69 14.65 -16.95
CA SER A 336 -5.07 13.37 -17.27
C SER A 336 -3.62 13.31 -16.77
N ILE A 337 -3.28 12.25 -16.05
CA ILE A 337 -1.88 11.95 -15.70
C ILE A 337 -1.20 11.12 -16.81
N SER A 338 0.14 11.09 -16.78
CA SER A 338 0.93 10.31 -17.74
C SER A 338 0.65 8.81 -17.60
N LEU A 339 0.60 8.11 -18.75
CA LEU A 339 0.55 6.65 -18.82
C LEU A 339 1.95 6.03 -18.84
N ASN A 340 3.00 6.85 -18.91
CA ASN A 340 4.37 6.35 -18.85
C ASN A 340 4.63 5.76 -17.46
N ARG A 341 5.20 4.56 -17.44
CA ARG A 341 5.66 3.88 -16.23
C ARG A 341 7.14 3.60 -16.42
N LEU A 342 7.92 3.99 -15.43
CA LEU A 342 9.35 3.68 -15.37
C LEU A 342 9.51 2.54 -14.37
N LEU A 343 10.31 1.54 -14.73
CA LEU A 343 10.66 0.43 -13.85
C LEU A 343 12.16 0.51 -13.58
N LEU A 344 12.50 0.65 -12.32
CA LEU A 344 13.85 0.55 -11.80
C LEU A 344 13.87 -0.61 -10.79
N VAL A 345 14.91 -1.44 -10.84
CA VAL A 345 15.15 -2.47 -9.84
C VAL A 345 16.59 -2.33 -9.38
N ASP A 346 16.72 -1.85 -8.14
CA ASP A 346 18.00 -1.72 -7.46
C ASP A 346 18.32 -3.05 -6.75
N VAL A 347 19.56 -3.51 -6.92
CA VAL A 347 20.11 -4.69 -6.24
C VAL A 347 21.28 -4.18 -5.40
N ASP A 348 21.01 -3.96 -4.12
CA ASP A 348 22.02 -3.60 -3.14
C ASP A 348 23.00 -4.76 -2.88
N ASP A 349 24.05 -4.47 -2.12
CA ASP A 349 24.95 -5.49 -1.57
C ASP A 349 25.74 -6.33 -2.58
N ILE A 350 26.01 -5.79 -3.77
CA ILE A 350 26.96 -6.41 -4.69
C ILE A 350 28.35 -6.43 -4.05
N PHE A 351 28.93 -7.63 -4.02
CA PHE A 351 30.14 -8.04 -3.30
C PHE A 351 30.00 -8.14 -1.78
N VAL A 352 28.85 -7.87 -1.18
CA VAL A 352 28.62 -7.95 0.27
C VAL A 352 27.95 -9.29 0.63
N GLY A 353 28.15 -9.76 1.86
CA GLY A 353 27.49 -10.96 2.38
C GLY A 353 28.45 -11.99 2.98
N GLU A 354 27.88 -12.89 3.77
CA GLU A 354 28.59 -14.02 4.38
C GLU A 354 28.94 -15.09 3.34
N ARG A 355 29.95 -15.91 3.62
CA ARG A 355 30.31 -17.02 2.73
C ARG A 355 29.15 -18.02 2.64
N GLY A 356 28.82 -18.43 1.42
CA GLY A 356 27.70 -19.32 1.11
C GLY A 356 26.40 -18.59 0.79
N THR A 357 26.37 -17.25 0.84
CA THR A 357 25.19 -16.44 0.47
C THR A 357 25.45 -15.46 -0.67
N ARG A 358 26.68 -15.39 -1.20
CA ARG A 358 27.04 -14.44 -2.26
C ARG A 358 26.63 -15.00 -3.63
N LEU A 359 26.57 -14.12 -4.62
CA LEU A 359 26.21 -14.50 -5.99
C LEU A 359 27.29 -15.40 -6.59
N CYS A 360 26.87 -16.54 -7.14
CA CYS A 360 27.74 -17.40 -7.94
C CYS A 360 27.52 -17.12 -9.44
N LYS A 361 28.42 -17.64 -10.29
CA LYS A 361 28.34 -17.54 -11.75
C LYS A 361 26.94 -17.86 -12.32
N ARG A 362 26.31 -18.91 -11.78
CA ARG A 362 24.96 -19.34 -12.19
C ARG A 362 23.90 -18.27 -11.91
N ASP A 363 24.00 -17.57 -10.79
CA ASP A 363 23.03 -16.55 -10.39
C ASP A 363 23.19 -15.29 -11.24
N VAL A 364 24.43 -14.92 -11.58
CA VAL A 364 24.73 -13.82 -12.53
C VAL A 364 24.16 -14.12 -13.92
N MET A 365 24.30 -15.36 -14.41
CA MET A 365 23.65 -15.78 -15.66
C MET A 365 22.12 -15.71 -15.59
N ALA A 366 21.53 -16.11 -14.46
CA ALA A 366 20.09 -16.00 -14.26
C ALA A 366 19.62 -14.54 -14.22
N LEU A 367 20.41 -13.64 -13.63
CA LEU A 367 20.15 -12.20 -13.60
C LEU A 367 20.15 -11.62 -15.02
N LEU A 368 21.18 -11.91 -15.82
CA LEU A 368 21.28 -11.49 -17.22
C LEU A 368 20.11 -12.03 -18.06
N GLY A 369 19.81 -13.32 -17.95
CA GLY A 369 18.68 -13.91 -18.67
C GLY A 369 17.33 -13.32 -18.24
N THR A 370 17.20 -12.90 -16.98
CA THR A 370 15.99 -12.20 -16.48
C THR A 370 15.92 -10.79 -17.03
N GLN A 371 17.03 -10.06 -17.08
CA GLN A 371 17.11 -8.75 -17.70
C GLN A 371 16.67 -8.79 -19.16
N GLU A 372 17.16 -9.75 -19.95
CA GLU A 372 16.78 -9.93 -21.35
C GLU A 372 15.27 -10.17 -21.52
N ARG A 373 14.66 -11.02 -20.66
CA ARG A 373 13.20 -11.23 -20.68
C ARG A 373 12.42 -9.97 -20.35
N ILE A 374 12.87 -9.19 -19.37
CA ILE A 374 12.21 -7.92 -19.01
C ILE A 374 12.38 -6.89 -20.12
N GLN A 375 13.54 -6.82 -20.78
CA GLN A 375 13.81 -5.91 -21.90
C GLN A 375 12.86 -6.11 -23.09
N GLN A 376 12.28 -7.31 -23.25
CA GLN A 376 11.24 -7.57 -24.26
C GLN A 376 9.93 -6.82 -23.98
N ILE A 377 9.70 -6.41 -22.72
CA ILE A 377 8.47 -5.74 -22.26
C ILE A 377 8.75 -4.28 -21.88
N VAL A 378 9.93 -4.00 -21.32
CA VAL A 378 10.39 -2.69 -20.87
C VAL A 378 11.67 -2.34 -21.62
N PRO A 379 11.58 -1.62 -22.75
CA PRO A 379 12.74 -1.28 -23.57
C PRO A 379 13.81 -0.54 -22.77
N GLY A 380 15.06 -0.98 -22.91
CA GLY A 380 16.21 -0.36 -22.24
C GLY A 380 16.35 -0.72 -20.75
N PHE A 381 15.51 -1.61 -20.20
CA PHE A 381 15.64 -2.06 -18.81
C PHE A 381 17.03 -2.63 -18.52
N ARG A 382 17.61 -2.22 -17.40
CA ARG A 382 18.84 -2.77 -16.84
C ARG A 382 18.67 -2.88 -15.34
N PHE A 383 19.18 -3.95 -14.73
CA PHE A 383 19.34 -3.98 -13.29
C PHE A 383 20.35 -2.91 -12.87
N ASN A 384 20.02 -2.22 -11.78
CA ASN A 384 20.87 -1.21 -11.20
C ASN A 384 21.57 -1.81 -9.98
N LEU A 385 22.90 -1.86 -10.01
CA LEU A 385 23.71 -2.62 -9.07
C LEU A 385 24.40 -1.70 -8.07
N GLY A 386 24.09 -1.90 -6.79
CA GLY A 386 24.67 -1.21 -5.65
C GLY A 386 25.88 -1.96 -5.11
N PHE A 387 27.07 -1.38 -5.19
CA PHE A 387 28.30 -2.09 -4.84
C PHE A 387 29.05 -1.50 -3.65
N SER A 388 29.67 -2.38 -2.87
CA SER A 388 30.65 -2.05 -1.83
C SER A 388 31.97 -2.78 -2.08
N GLY A 389 32.93 -2.07 -2.67
CA GLY A 389 34.16 -2.67 -3.19
C GLY A 389 35.08 -3.31 -2.14
N LYS A 390 34.93 -3.00 -0.84
CA LYS A 390 35.78 -3.57 0.23
C LYS A 390 35.72 -5.09 0.28
N TYR A 391 34.60 -5.66 -0.13
CA TYR A 391 34.30 -7.08 0.03
C TYR A 391 34.47 -7.88 -1.26
N PHE A 392 35.01 -7.28 -2.32
CA PHE A 392 35.33 -7.99 -3.56
C PHE A 392 36.28 -9.17 -3.25
N HIS A 393 35.92 -10.36 -3.74
CA HIS A 393 36.68 -11.60 -3.57
C HIS A 393 36.83 -12.11 -2.12
N HIS A 394 35.95 -11.71 -1.20
CA HIS A 394 35.95 -12.23 0.19
C HIS A 394 35.21 -13.57 0.35
N GLY A 395 34.60 -14.08 -0.73
CA GLY A 395 33.84 -15.33 -0.76
C GLY A 395 34.67 -16.60 -0.89
N THR A 396 33.99 -17.68 -1.27
CA THR A 396 34.58 -18.92 -1.77
C THR A 396 35.09 -18.76 -3.20
N LEU A 397 35.83 -19.74 -3.72
CA LEU A 397 36.31 -19.71 -5.10
C LEU A 397 35.16 -19.55 -6.12
N GLU A 398 34.02 -20.21 -5.90
CA GLU A 398 32.87 -20.13 -6.79
C GLU A 398 32.16 -18.78 -6.72
N GLU A 399 32.03 -18.20 -5.52
CA GLU A 399 31.46 -16.86 -5.31
C GLU A 399 32.36 -15.77 -5.91
N ASN A 400 33.69 -15.91 -5.77
CA ASN A 400 34.65 -14.97 -6.36
C ASN A 400 34.60 -15.00 -7.89
N GLN A 401 34.36 -16.17 -8.49
CA GLN A 401 34.07 -16.27 -9.93
C GLN A 401 32.74 -15.60 -10.31
N GLY A 402 31.78 -15.55 -9.39
CA GLY A 402 30.55 -14.76 -9.54
C GLY A 402 30.86 -13.25 -9.55
N ASP A 403 31.65 -12.78 -8.58
CA ASP A 403 32.12 -11.39 -8.52
C ASP A 403 32.83 -10.98 -9.83
N ASP A 404 33.73 -11.83 -10.34
CA ASP A 404 34.41 -11.63 -11.63
C ASP A 404 33.42 -11.54 -12.78
N MET A 405 32.45 -12.47 -12.84
CA MET A 405 31.46 -12.51 -13.91
C MET A 405 30.58 -11.25 -13.94
N ILE A 406 30.26 -10.69 -12.77
CA ILE A 406 29.53 -9.42 -12.67
C ILE A 406 30.33 -8.30 -13.33
N LEU A 407 31.63 -8.18 -13.01
CA LEU A 407 32.50 -7.14 -13.57
C LEU A 407 32.76 -7.32 -15.07
N GLU A 408 32.98 -8.55 -15.53
CA GLU A 408 33.08 -8.89 -16.96
C GLU A 408 31.85 -8.41 -17.76
N ASN A 409 30.66 -8.47 -17.13
CA ASN A 409 29.40 -8.02 -17.72
C ASN A 409 28.98 -6.62 -17.26
N GLY A 410 29.86 -5.85 -16.62
CA GLY A 410 29.48 -4.60 -15.95
C GLY A 410 28.83 -3.56 -16.86
N HIS A 411 29.24 -3.52 -18.14
CA HIS A 411 28.67 -2.64 -19.17
C HIS A 411 27.18 -2.93 -19.50
N LYS A 412 26.65 -4.09 -19.10
CA LYS A 412 25.24 -4.49 -19.32
C LYS A 412 24.30 -4.03 -18.21
N PHE A 413 24.84 -3.58 -17.08
CA PHE A 413 24.08 -3.09 -15.94
C PHE A 413 24.14 -1.57 -15.85
N THR A 414 23.33 -0.98 -14.98
CA THR A 414 23.58 0.35 -14.42
C THR A 414 24.11 0.20 -13.00
N TRP A 415 24.71 1.25 -12.45
CA TRP A 415 25.47 1.16 -11.22
C TRP A 415 25.21 2.34 -10.30
N PHE A 416 25.25 2.06 -9.00
CA PHE A 416 25.31 3.08 -7.96
C PHE A 416 26.25 2.63 -6.84
N SER A 417 26.78 3.62 -6.12
CA SER A 417 27.62 3.33 -4.97
C SER A 417 26.75 2.91 -3.78
N HIS A 418 27.19 1.88 -3.07
CA HIS A 418 26.60 1.47 -1.80
C HIS A 418 27.62 1.60 -0.65
N MET A 419 28.49 2.62 -0.74
CA MET A 419 29.62 2.90 0.15
C MET A 419 30.71 1.80 0.18
N TRP A 420 31.91 2.13 0.64
CA TRP A 420 33.05 1.20 0.56
C TRP A 420 32.88 -0.04 1.44
N ASN A 421 32.56 0.16 2.71
CA ASN A 421 32.58 -0.86 3.75
C ASN A 421 31.18 -1.28 4.22
N HIS A 422 30.13 -0.91 3.47
CA HIS A 422 28.72 -1.15 3.82
C HIS A 422 28.33 -0.66 5.23
N GLN A 423 29.03 0.35 5.76
CA GLN A 423 28.72 0.93 7.06
C GLN A 423 27.59 1.95 6.96
N GLN A 424 26.68 1.90 7.94
CA GLN A 424 25.57 2.83 8.04
C GLN A 424 26.11 4.27 8.25
N PRO A 425 25.69 5.25 7.43
CA PRO A 425 26.20 6.62 7.51
C PRO A 425 26.13 7.27 8.89
N HIS A 426 25.07 7.01 9.66
CA HIS A 426 24.91 7.61 11.00
C HIS A 426 25.93 7.13 12.05
N LEU A 427 26.67 6.06 11.76
CA LEU A 427 27.74 5.55 12.62
C LEU A 427 29.08 6.26 12.36
N TYR A 428 29.15 7.14 11.36
CA TYR A 428 30.33 7.96 11.14
C TYR A 428 30.27 9.18 12.07
N GLU A 429 31.23 9.26 12.99
CA GLU A 429 31.40 10.43 13.85
C GLU A 429 32.23 11.54 13.18
N ASN A 430 32.95 11.21 12.10
CA ASN A 430 33.88 12.10 11.42
C ASN A 430 33.65 12.10 9.90
N GLN A 431 33.37 13.29 9.36
CA GLN A 431 33.17 13.55 7.93
C GLN A 431 34.35 13.07 7.08
N THR A 432 35.58 13.25 7.57
CA THR A 432 36.80 12.90 6.84
C THR A 432 36.85 11.40 6.55
N GLN A 433 36.47 10.56 7.52
CA GLN A 433 36.47 9.11 7.34
C GLN A 433 35.39 8.68 6.32
N LEU A 434 34.23 9.34 6.35
CA LEU A 434 33.16 9.09 5.41
C LEU A 434 33.59 9.43 3.97
N GLU A 435 34.24 10.57 3.76
CA GLU A 435 34.79 10.99 2.47
C GLU A 435 35.89 10.05 1.96
N MET A 436 36.76 9.58 2.86
CA MET A 436 37.78 8.59 2.53
C MET A 436 37.15 7.29 2.04
N ASP A 437 36.14 6.78 2.75
CA ASP A 437 35.42 5.56 2.36
C ASP A 437 34.70 5.75 1.02
N MET A 438 34.01 6.88 0.80
CA MET A 438 33.41 7.20 -0.50
C MET A 438 34.46 7.24 -1.63
N THR A 439 35.64 7.80 -1.34
CA THR A 439 36.77 7.87 -2.30
C THR A 439 37.33 6.49 -2.62
N LEU A 440 37.45 5.59 -1.63
CA LEU A 440 37.89 4.22 -1.84
C LEU A 440 36.92 3.46 -2.76
N ASN A 441 35.61 3.58 -2.53
CA ASN A 441 34.62 2.95 -3.39
C ASN A 441 34.67 3.49 -4.82
N ARG A 442 34.88 4.80 -4.98
CA ARG A 442 35.07 5.42 -6.29
C ARG A 442 36.31 4.90 -7.01
N ASN A 443 37.43 4.77 -6.30
CA ASN A 443 38.67 4.28 -6.88
C ASN A 443 38.54 2.83 -7.32
N PHE A 444 37.84 2.01 -6.52
CA PHE A 444 37.47 0.66 -6.93
C PHE A 444 36.64 0.64 -8.22
N ALA A 445 35.61 1.50 -8.31
CA ALA A 445 34.80 1.62 -9.53
C ALA A 445 35.64 1.99 -10.76
N LYS A 446 36.52 3.00 -10.64
CA LYS A 446 37.42 3.41 -11.71
C LYS A 446 38.36 2.28 -12.14
N ALA A 447 38.92 1.55 -11.18
CA ALA A 447 39.84 0.45 -11.46
C ALA A 447 39.18 -0.69 -12.23
N HIS A 448 37.88 -0.90 -12.03
CA HIS A 448 37.11 -1.99 -12.65
C HIS A 448 36.16 -1.51 -13.76
N GLY A 449 36.30 -0.27 -14.24
CA GLY A 449 35.50 0.26 -15.36
C GLY A 449 34.01 0.47 -15.04
N ILE A 450 33.64 0.61 -13.76
CA ILE A 450 32.28 0.91 -13.33
C ILE A 450 32.05 2.44 -13.47
N PRO A 451 30.95 2.88 -14.11
CA PRO A 451 30.61 4.30 -14.23
C PRO A 451 30.49 4.98 -12.85
N THR A 452 31.07 6.17 -12.68
CA THR A 452 31.06 6.92 -11.40
C THR A 452 30.23 8.20 -11.44
N ASP A 453 29.49 8.43 -12.51
CA ASP A 453 28.73 9.65 -12.82
C ASP A 453 27.21 9.42 -12.83
N SER A 454 26.73 8.37 -12.16
CA SER A 454 25.31 7.99 -12.16
C SER A 454 24.39 9.02 -11.49
N GLY A 455 24.92 9.92 -10.65
CA GLY A 455 24.12 10.89 -9.90
C GLY A 455 23.14 10.26 -8.89
N TYR A 456 23.28 8.95 -8.63
CA TYR A 456 22.40 8.16 -7.78
C TYR A 456 23.23 7.27 -6.85
N SER A 457 22.75 7.13 -5.62
CA SER A 457 23.42 6.39 -4.54
C SER A 457 22.38 5.95 -3.53
N VAL A 458 22.60 4.80 -2.93
CA VAL A 458 21.78 4.30 -1.83
C VAL A 458 22.70 4.13 -0.63
N ALA A 459 22.34 4.76 0.48
CA ALA A 459 23.05 4.57 1.73
C ALA A 459 22.79 3.17 2.28
N PRO A 460 23.80 2.46 2.82
CA PRO A 460 23.61 1.21 3.53
C PRO A 460 22.47 1.30 4.55
N HIS A 461 21.52 0.36 4.45
CA HIS A 461 20.32 0.30 5.29
C HIS A 461 19.43 1.57 5.24
N HIS A 462 19.48 2.37 4.17
CA HIS A 462 18.81 3.66 4.03
C HIS A 462 19.11 4.64 5.19
N SER A 463 20.23 4.41 5.87
CA SER A 463 20.59 5.17 7.06
C SER A 463 21.12 6.56 6.72
N GLY A 464 20.80 7.54 7.57
CA GLY A 464 21.26 8.93 7.41
C GLY A 464 20.39 9.74 6.43
N VAL A 465 19.43 9.09 5.77
CA VAL A 465 18.38 9.74 4.97
C VAL A 465 17.28 10.25 5.88
N TYR A 466 16.76 9.38 6.76
CA TYR A 466 15.87 9.74 7.85
C TYR A 466 16.14 8.86 9.09
N PRO A 467 16.41 9.44 10.27
CA PRO A 467 16.68 10.86 10.48
C PRO A 467 17.90 11.32 9.66
N VAL A 468 17.85 12.58 9.24
CA VAL A 468 18.89 13.18 8.39
C VAL A 468 20.21 13.19 9.16
N HIS A 469 21.26 12.63 8.57
CA HIS A 469 22.63 12.73 9.08
C HIS A 469 23.43 13.71 8.22
N GLU A 470 23.67 14.92 8.74
CA GLU A 470 24.22 16.03 7.96
C GLU A 470 25.56 15.72 7.29
N LEU A 471 26.44 14.97 7.95
CA LEU A 471 27.75 14.62 7.38
C LEU A 471 27.63 13.85 6.07
N LEU A 472 26.60 13.03 5.91
CA LEU A 472 26.35 12.27 4.68
C LEU A 472 26.18 13.22 3.48
N TYR A 473 25.40 14.29 3.65
CA TYR A 473 25.12 15.24 2.57
C TYR A 473 26.31 16.16 2.30
N SER A 474 27.03 16.59 3.34
CA SER A 474 28.25 17.41 3.19
C SER A 474 29.37 16.67 2.45
N SER A 475 29.56 15.38 2.72
CA SER A 475 30.60 14.55 2.07
C SER A 475 30.30 14.25 0.60
N VAL A 476 29.02 14.12 0.28
CA VAL A 476 28.48 13.85 -1.06
C VAL A 476 28.78 15.02 -2.02
N ASP A 477 28.58 16.26 -1.56
CA ASP A 477 28.86 17.47 -2.34
C ASP A 477 30.36 17.65 -2.64
N VAL A 478 31.22 17.34 -1.65
CA VAL A 478 32.67 17.53 -1.74
C VAL A 478 33.34 16.50 -2.66
N THR A 479 32.84 15.26 -2.70
CA THR A 479 33.47 14.21 -3.53
C THR A 479 33.14 14.31 -5.02
N LEU A 480 32.22 15.19 -5.43
CA LEU A 480 31.72 15.36 -6.82
C LEU A 480 31.14 14.07 -7.44
N ILE A 481 30.75 13.09 -6.61
CA ILE A 481 30.24 11.80 -7.09
C ILE A 481 28.70 11.84 -7.23
N PHE A 482 28.03 12.80 -6.62
CA PHE A 482 26.62 12.60 -6.29
C PHE A 482 25.82 13.91 -6.30
N GLN A 483 25.13 14.18 -7.39
CA GLN A 483 23.94 15.04 -7.35
C GLN A 483 22.77 14.17 -6.84
N THR A 484 22.86 13.64 -5.62
CA THR A 484 22.03 12.52 -5.15
C THR A 484 20.66 12.91 -4.64
N CYS A 485 19.64 12.17 -5.07
CA CYS A 485 18.47 11.89 -4.25
C CYS A 485 18.73 10.61 -3.44
N PHE A 486 18.77 10.71 -2.12
CA PHE A 486 18.62 9.55 -1.26
C PHE A 486 17.13 9.18 -1.15
N GLN A 487 16.78 7.92 -1.37
CA GLN A 487 15.42 7.44 -1.14
C GLN A 487 15.27 6.93 0.30
N ALA A 488 14.25 7.46 1.00
CA ALA A 488 13.69 6.86 2.20
C ALA A 488 12.53 5.95 1.77
N GLU A 489 12.40 4.77 2.39
CA GLU A 489 11.23 3.89 2.22
C GLU A 489 9.95 4.46 2.84
#